data_AF-A0A3D9ZXI9-F1
#
_entry.id   AF-A0A3D9ZXI9-F1
#
_cell.length_a   1.000
_cell.length_b   1.000
_cell.length_c   1.000
_cell.angle_alpha   90.00
_cell.angle_beta   90.00
_cell.angle_gamma   90.00
#
_symmetry.space_group_name_H-M   'P 1'
#
loop_
_entity.id
_entity.type
_entity.pdbx_description
1 polymer ?
#
loop_
_entity_poly.entity_id
_entity_poly.type
_entity_poly.pdbx_seq_one_letter_code
_entity_poly.pdbx_strand_id
1 'polypeptide(L)'
;MFGGGRALPIGQVYGTLSRLERDGQIQIEGSAPGDGPERKRYVITPAGVARLEEWLGTPEQPEPHLQALLFVKVILALLSDRPVKAYLNAQRKAHLARMRELTALRKSDQLSKALLADYGLFHLDADLRWIELTSARLVQLRKEFAR
;
A
#
# COMPACT_ATOMS: atom_id res chain seq x y z
N MET A 1 -5.60 7.78 -10.49
CA MET A 1 -6.26 6.73 -9.67
C MET A 1 -5.40 6.49 -8.45
N PHE A 2 -5.94 6.77 -7.27
CA PHE A 2 -5.34 6.40 -6.00
C PHE A 2 -5.46 4.87 -5.83
N GLY A 3 -4.38 4.19 -5.43
CA GLY A 3 -4.40 2.73 -5.22
C GLY A 3 -3.25 1.92 -5.82
N GLY A 4 -2.20 2.55 -6.38
CA GLY A 4 -0.96 1.85 -6.75
C GLY A 4 -1.14 0.62 -7.67
N GLY A 5 -2.23 0.57 -8.45
CA GLY A 5 -2.58 -0.55 -9.33
C GLY A 5 -3.66 -1.51 -8.79
N ARG A 6 -4.19 -1.32 -7.57
CA ARG A 6 -5.33 -2.09 -7.07
C ARG A 6 -6.62 -1.30 -7.30
N ALA A 7 -7.52 -1.83 -8.13
CA ALA A 7 -8.84 -1.25 -8.34
C ALA A 7 -9.62 -1.29 -7.02
N LEU A 8 -10.14 -0.15 -6.57
CA LEU A 8 -11.03 -0.10 -5.41
C LEU A 8 -12.34 -0.84 -5.76
N PRO A 9 -12.78 -1.81 -4.95
CA PRO A 9 -14.06 -2.48 -5.19
C PRO A 9 -15.19 -1.45 -5.22
N ILE A 10 -16.02 -1.47 -6.27
CA ILE A 10 -17.13 -0.53 -6.45
C ILE A 10 -18.06 -0.49 -5.22
N GLY A 11 -18.34 -1.64 -4.60
CA GLY A 11 -19.15 -1.72 -3.39
C GLY A 11 -18.53 -0.98 -2.18
N GLN A 12 -17.20 -0.96 -2.07
CA GLN A 12 -16.50 -0.23 -1.02
C GLN A 12 -16.57 1.28 -1.24
N VAL A 13 -16.52 1.72 -2.51
CA VAL A 13 -16.68 3.14 -2.87
C VAL A 13 -18.07 3.63 -2.45
N TYR A 14 -19.13 2.93 -2.87
CA TYR A 14 -20.50 3.32 -2.50
C TYR A 14 -20.75 3.25 -0.99
N GLY A 15 -20.29 2.20 -0.32
CA GLY A 15 -20.41 2.10 1.14
C GLY A 15 -19.68 3.22 1.88
N THR A 16 -18.58 3.73 1.33
CA THR A 16 -17.86 4.88 1.89
C THR A 16 -18.58 6.18 1.61
N LEU A 17 -19.05 6.41 0.37
CA LEU A 17 -19.85 7.59 0.02
C LEU A 17 -21.11 7.70 0.87
N SER A 18 -21.84 6.60 1.09
CA SER A 18 -23.02 6.62 1.97
C SER A 18 -22.71 6.94 3.44
N ARG A 19 -21.52 6.58 3.94
CA ARG A 19 -21.09 6.99 5.29
C ARG A 19 -20.74 8.47 5.33
N LEU A 20 -19.94 8.95 4.37
CA LEU A 20 -19.58 10.36 4.27
C LEU A 20 -20.82 11.27 4.13
N GLU A 21 -21.84 10.81 3.40
CA GLU A 21 -23.10 11.52 3.24
C GLU A 21 -23.89 11.56 4.57
N ARG A 22 -24.01 10.40 5.25
CA ARG A 22 -24.64 10.32 6.57
C ARG A 22 -23.94 11.22 7.61
N ASP A 23 -22.61 11.29 7.55
CA ASP A 23 -21.79 12.10 8.45
C ASP A 23 -21.78 13.59 8.04
N GLY A 24 -22.54 13.98 7.00
CA GLY A 24 -22.67 15.36 6.53
C GLY A 24 -21.42 15.92 5.85
N GLN A 25 -20.44 15.08 5.51
CA GLN A 25 -19.16 15.46 4.91
C GLN A 25 -19.26 15.63 3.39
N ILE A 26 -20.23 14.97 2.75
CA ILE A 26 -20.57 15.15 1.34
C ILE A 26 -22.09 15.23 1.18
N GLN A 27 -22.56 15.76 0.05
CA GLN A 27 -23.97 15.78 -0.33
C GLN A 27 -24.14 15.47 -1.82
N ILE A 28 -25.32 15.02 -2.22
CA ILE A 28 -25.65 14.77 -3.63
C ILE A 28 -26.09 16.10 -4.28
N GLU A 29 -25.36 16.54 -5.30
CA GLU A 29 -25.66 17.75 -6.08
C GLU A 29 -26.65 17.47 -7.24
N GLY A 30 -26.90 16.19 -7.53
CA GLY A 30 -27.92 15.72 -8.47
C GLY A 30 -27.47 14.56 -9.36
N SER A 31 -28.39 14.06 -10.19
CA SER A 31 -28.13 13.06 -11.25
C SER A 31 -27.56 13.76 -12.49
N ALA A 32 -26.48 13.26 -13.08
CA ALA A 32 -26.06 13.69 -14.42
C ALA A 32 -26.88 12.95 -15.49
N PRO A 33 -27.50 13.62 -16.47
CA PRO A 33 -28.15 12.94 -17.60
C PRO A 33 -27.11 12.17 -18.42
N GLY A 34 -27.36 10.89 -18.69
CA GLY A 34 -26.53 10.03 -19.52
C GLY A 34 -27.18 8.68 -19.77
N ASP A 35 -26.78 8.01 -20.84
CA ASP A 35 -27.38 6.78 -21.39
C ASP A 35 -27.04 5.50 -20.58
N GLY A 36 -27.06 5.59 -19.25
CA GLY A 36 -26.68 4.52 -18.32
C GLY A 36 -27.19 4.80 -16.89
N PRO A 37 -26.94 3.88 -15.92
CA PRO A 37 -27.45 4.02 -14.55
C PRO A 37 -27.10 5.40 -13.97
N GLU A 38 -28.07 6.04 -13.31
CA GLU A 38 -27.97 7.41 -12.78
C GLU A 38 -26.64 7.64 -12.06
N ARG A 39 -25.78 8.48 -12.65
CA ARG A 39 -24.52 8.88 -12.02
C ARG A 39 -24.83 9.99 -11.03
N LYS A 40 -24.92 9.63 -9.74
CA LYS A 40 -24.99 10.58 -8.62
C LYS A 40 -23.69 11.39 -8.56
N ARG A 41 -23.78 12.72 -8.64
CA ARG A 41 -22.67 13.63 -8.36
C ARG A 41 -22.65 13.99 -6.88
N TYR A 42 -21.49 13.82 -6.25
CA TYR A 42 -21.26 14.18 -4.86
C TYR A 42 -20.39 15.43 -4.78
N VAL A 43 -20.72 16.31 -3.85
CA VAL A 43 -19.95 17.53 -3.55
C VAL A 43 -19.58 17.53 -2.08
N ILE A 44 -18.35 17.92 -1.79
CA ILE A 44 -17.85 18.07 -0.41
C ILE A 44 -18.54 19.25 0.28
N THR A 45 -18.97 19.07 1.52
CA THR A 45 -19.58 20.14 2.33
C THR A 45 -18.49 20.92 3.10
N PRO A 46 -18.81 22.08 3.70
CA PRO A 46 -17.86 22.75 4.60
C PRO A 46 -17.37 21.86 5.76
N ALA A 47 -18.23 20.99 6.29
CA ALA A 47 -17.84 20.02 7.31
C ALA A 47 -16.85 18.98 6.76
N GLY A 48 -17.06 18.52 5.51
CA GLY A 48 -16.11 17.65 4.82
C GLY A 48 -14.76 18.32 4.55
N VAL A 49 -14.75 19.61 4.19
CA VAL A 49 -13.51 20.38 4.00
C VAL A 49 -12.74 20.50 5.32
N ALA A 50 -13.40 20.89 6.41
CA ALA A 50 -12.75 21.00 7.72
C ALA A 50 -12.16 19.65 8.19
N ARG A 51 -12.88 18.55 7.97
CA ARG A 51 -12.39 17.19 8.25
C ARG A 51 -11.18 16.82 7.39
N LEU A 52 -11.18 17.20 6.12
CA LEU A 52 -10.06 16.98 5.21
C LEU A 52 -8.83 17.79 5.64
N GLU A 53 -9.01 19.04 6.02
CA GLU A 53 -7.93 19.91 6.51
C GLU A 53 -7.32 19.36 7.81
N GLU A 54 -8.16 18.93 8.75
CA GLU A 54 -7.70 18.26 9.98
C GLU A 54 -6.90 17.00 9.66
N TRP A 55 -7.39 16.17 8.73
CA TRP A 55 -6.68 14.97 8.32
C TRP A 55 -5.34 15.27 7.67
N LEU A 56 -5.27 16.25 6.76
CA LEU A 56 -4.02 16.70 6.13
C LEU A 56 -3.04 17.33 7.13
N GLY A 57 -3.57 17.99 8.16
CA GLY A 57 -2.79 18.60 9.24
C GLY A 57 -2.30 17.61 10.29
N THR A 58 -2.78 16.37 10.29
CA THR A 58 -2.38 15.32 11.23
C THR A 58 -1.22 14.51 10.63
N PRO A 59 0.00 14.61 11.16
CA PRO A 59 1.12 13.82 10.64
C PRO A 59 0.89 12.33 10.86
N GLU A 60 1.22 11.52 9.84
CA GLU A 60 1.30 10.07 10.00
C GLU A 60 2.45 9.73 10.96
N GLN A 61 2.20 8.84 11.92
CA GLN A 61 3.24 8.43 12.86
C GLN A 61 4.33 7.64 12.11
N PRO A 62 5.63 7.94 12.33
CA PRO A 62 6.73 7.23 11.71
C PRO A 62 6.96 5.88 12.42
N GLU A 63 5.93 5.03 12.48
CA GLU A 63 6.05 3.71 13.08
C GLU A 63 6.81 2.77 12.12
N PRO A 64 7.94 2.19 12.56
CA PRO A 64 8.53 1.09 11.80
C PRO A 64 7.51 -0.05 11.79
N HIS A 65 7.25 -0.63 10.62
CA HIS A 65 6.45 -1.86 10.50
C HIS A 65 7.25 -3.04 11.08
N LEU A 66 7.43 -3.04 12.41
CA LEU A 66 8.22 -4.01 13.19
C LEU A 66 7.70 -5.45 13.05
N GLN A 67 6.45 -5.60 12.57
CA GLN A 67 5.82 -6.88 12.26
C GLN A 67 5.66 -7.08 10.74
N ALA A 68 6.70 -6.80 9.95
CA ALA A 68 6.68 -7.09 8.53
C ALA A 68 6.34 -8.59 8.32
N LEU A 69 5.28 -8.87 7.56
CA LEU A 69 4.85 -10.23 7.21
C LEU A 69 6.01 -11.10 6.67
N LEU A 70 6.97 -10.45 6.01
CA LEU A 70 8.21 -11.04 5.54
C LEU A 70 9.05 -11.63 6.69
N PHE A 71 9.23 -10.90 7.78
CA PHE A 71 9.95 -11.39 8.97
C PHE A 71 9.23 -12.59 9.60
N VAL A 72 7.92 -12.49 9.82
CA VAL A 72 7.11 -13.60 10.34
C VAL A 72 7.28 -14.87 9.49
N LYS A 73 7.24 -14.73 8.15
CA LYS A 73 7.45 -15.86 7.24
C LYS A 73 8.86 -16.45 7.31
N VAL A 74 9.89 -15.63 7.50
CA VAL A 74 11.27 -16.11 7.72
C VAL A 74 11.35 -16.94 9.00
N ILE A 75 10.80 -16.43 10.10
CA ILE A 75 10.80 -17.13 11.40
C ILE A 75 10.03 -18.44 11.31
N LEU A 76 8.82 -18.43 10.75
CA LEU A 76 8.02 -19.64 10.57
C LEU A 76 8.74 -20.67 9.67
N ALA A 77 9.39 -20.23 8.60
CA ALA A 77 10.18 -21.12 7.74
C ALA A 77 11.34 -21.76 8.52
N LEU A 78 12.03 -21.02 9.39
CA LEU A 78 13.09 -21.55 10.25
C LEU A 78 12.55 -22.55 11.27
N LEU A 79 11.50 -22.19 12.01
CA LEU A 79 10.92 -23.04 13.06
C LEU A 79 10.31 -24.34 12.52
N SER A 80 9.87 -24.34 11.26
CA SER A 80 9.30 -25.52 10.59
C SER A 80 10.27 -26.26 9.67
N ASP A 81 11.57 -25.95 9.76
CA ASP A 81 12.66 -26.51 8.93
C ASP A 81 12.36 -26.49 7.41
N ARG A 82 11.70 -25.42 6.97
CA ARG A 82 11.42 -25.16 5.55
C ARG A 82 12.58 -24.39 4.91
N PRO A 83 12.74 -24.47 3.58
CA PRO A 83 13.88 -23.86 2.89
C PRO A 83 13.77 -22.32 2.84
N VAL A 84 14.13 -21.65 3.94
CA VAL A 84 14.07 -20.19 4.08
C VAL A 84 14.88 -19.44 3.03
N LYS A 85 16.02 -20.00 2.57
CA LYS A 85 16.81 -19.43 1.48
C LYS A 85 16.03 -19.38 0.17
N ALA A 86 15.26 -20.43 -0.14
CA ALA A 86 14.43 -20.47 -1.33
C ALA A 86 13.29 -19.44 -1.24
N TYR A 87 12.69 -19.28 -0.06
CA TYR A 87 11.69 -18.25 0.19
C TYR A 87 12.24 -16.83 -0.01
N LEU A 88 13.38 -16.50 0.61
CA LEU A 88 14.01 -15.18 0.45
C LEU A 88 14.41 -14.90 -1.00
N ASN A 89 14.91 -15.90 -1.73
CA ASN A 89 15.21 -15.78 -3.15
C ASN A 89 13.96 -15.52 -4.00
N ALA A 90 12.85 -16.20 -3.72
CA ALA A 90 11.58 -15.95 -4.40
C ALA A 90 11.06 -14.54 -4.10
N GLN A 91 11.16 -14.11 -2.84
CA GLN A 91 10.76 -12.77 -2.42
C GLN A 91 11.61 -11.69 -3.11
N ARG A 92 12.92 -11.87 -3.20
CA ARG A 92 13.84 -10.98 -3.92
C ARG A 92 13.44 -10.83 -5.39
N LYS A 93 13.13 -11.93 -6.07
CA LYS A 93 12.67 -11.92 -7.47
C LYS A 93 11.36 -11.13 -7.63
N ALA A 94 10.40 -11.31 -6.72
CA ALA A 94 9.14 -10.58 -6.75
C ALA A 94 9.34 -9.07 -6.56
N HIS A 95 10.19 -8.64 -5.62
CA HIS A 95 10.52 -7.23 -5.41
C HIS A 95 11.17 -6.61 -6.66
N LEU A 96 12.17 -7.29 -7.24
CA LEU A 96 12.84 -6.81 -8.45
C LEU A 96 11.88 -6.70 -9.64
N ALA A 97 10.95 -7.63 -9.78
CA ALA A 97 9.92 -7.56 -10.82
C ALA A 97 9.04 -6.31 -10.63
N ARG A 98 8.54 -6.08 -9.41
CA ARG A 98 7.71 -4.91 -9.10
C ARG A 98 8.48 -3.59 -9.26
N MET A 99 9.77 -3.55 -8.89
CA MET A 99 10.61 -2.37 -9.12
C MET A 99 10.72 -2.02 -10.59
N ARG A 100 10.80 -3.01 -11.51
CA ARG A 100 10.81 -2.74 -12.95
C ARG A 100 9.51 -2.09 -13.41
N GLU A 101 8.37 -2.58 -12.94
CA GLU A 101 7.05 -2.00 -13.22
C GLU A 101 6.96 -0.55 -12.74
N LEU A 102 7.40 -0.28 -11.50
CA LEU A 102 7.41 1.08 -10.95
C LEU A 102 8.41 1.99 -11.66
N THR A 103 9.57 1.46 -12.08
CA THR A 103 10.55 2.23 -12.87
C THR A 103 9.97 2.66 -14.22
N ALA A 104 9.14 1.82 -14.84
CA ALA A 104 8.40 2.22 -16.04
C ALA A 104 7.35 3.29 -15.74
N LEU A 105 6.58 3.13 -14.65
CA LEU A 105 5.58 4.12 -14.22
C LEU A 105 6.20 5.47 -13.86
N ARG A 106 7.42 5.47 -13.29
CA ARG A 106 8.20 6.66 -12.96
C ARG A 106 8.46 7.56 -14.18
N LYS A 107 8.52 6.98 -15.38
CA LYS A 107 8.70 7.71 -16.65
C LYS A 107 7.40 8.32 -17.19
N SER A 108 6.31 8.30 -16.43
CA SER A 108 5.05 8.92 -16.83
C SER A 108 5.17 10.44 -16.90
N ASP A 109 4.54 11.06 -17.90
CA ASP A 109 4.43 12.52 -18.02
C ASP A 109 3.58 13.17 -16.90
N GLN A 110 2.88 12.36 -16.10
CA GLN A 110 2.11 12.84 -14.94
C GLN A 110 2.98 12.79 -13.68
N LEU A 111 3.38 13.96 -13.17
CA LEU A 111 4.22 14.09 -11.97
C LEU A 111 3.66 13.31 -10.76
N SER A 112 2.35 13.32 -10.55
CA SER A 112 1.71 12.58 -9.46
C SER A 112 1.92 11.06 -9.56
N LYS A 113 1.98 10.50 -10.77
CA LYS A 113 2.32 9.09 -11.00
C LYS A 113 3.80 8.83 -10.79
N ALA A 114 4.66 9.75 -11.23
CA ALA A 114 6.11 9.62 -11.04
C ALA A 114 6.48 9.62 -9.55
N LEU A 115 5.94 10.55 -8.76
CA LEU A 115 6.17 10.63 -7.31
C LEU A 115 5.62 9.40 -6.57
N LEU A 116 4.45 8.90 -6.96
CA LEU A 116 3.91 7.66 -6.39
C LEU A 116 4.82 6.45 -6.71
N ALA A 117 5.40 6.41 -7.90
CA ALA A 117 6.34 5.36 -8.29
C ALA A 117 7.65 5.46 -7.48
N ASP A 118 8.20 6.66 -7.30
CA ASP A 118 9.38 6.90 -6.47
C ASP A 118 9.18 6.45 -5.03
N TYR A 119 8.04 6.81 -4.42
CA TYR A 119 7.69 6.35 -3.08
C TYR A 119 7.72 4.82 -2.98
N GLY A 120 7.05 4.12 -3.91
CA GLY A 120 7.05 2.65 -3.94
C GLY A 120 8.44 2.05 -4.16
N LEU A 121 9.29 2.68 -4.98
CA LEU A 121 10.67 2.23 -5.21
C LEU A 121 11.53 2.32 -3.96
N PHE A 122 11.41 3.40 -3.17
CA PHE A 122 12.17 3.55 -1.92
C PHE A 122 11.82 2.48 -0.89
N HIS A 123 10.53 2.12 -0.77
CA HIS A 123 10.11 1.04 0.11
C HIS A 123 10.64 -0.33 -0.35
N LEU A 124 10.56 -0.64 -1.66
CA LEU A 124 11.07 -1.90 -2.18
C LEU A 124 12.60 -2.02 -2.06
N ASP A 125 13.33 -0.91 -2.16
CA ASP A 125 14.78 -0.88 -1.92
C ASP A 125 15.10 -1.20 -0.45
N ALA A 126 14.36 -0.60 0.49
CA ALA A 126 14.50 -0.92 1.91
C ALA A 126 14.22 -2.41 2.20
N ASP A 127 13.17 -2.97 1.61
CA ASP A 127 12.83 -4.39 1.73
C ASP A 127 13.94 -5.30 1.15
N LEU A 128 14.51 -4.95 -0.01
CA LEU A 128 15.62 -5.70 -0.60
C LEU A 128 16.86 -5.68 0.29
N ARG A 129 17.24 -4.51 0.83
CA ARG A 129 18.34 -4.40 1.79
C ARG A 129 18.12 -5.27 3.01
N TRP A 130 16.88 -5.32 3.51
CA TRP A 130 16.51 -6.18 4.62
C TRP A 130 16.61 -7.68 4.25
N ILE A 131 16.18 -8.08 3.06
CA ILE A 131 16.29 -9.46 2.56
C ILE A 131 17.75 -9.89 2.50
N GLU A 132 18.65 -9.06 1.98
CA GLU A 132 20.07 -9.35 1.90
C GLU A 132 20.71 -9.45 3.30
N LEU A 133 20.41 -8.49 4.18
CA LEU A 133 20.86 -8.51 5.57
C LEU A 133 20.43 -9.77 6.31
N THR A 134 19.14 -10.13 6.18
CA THR A 134 18.57 -11.32 6.82
C THR A 134 19.18 -12.59 6.26
N SER A 135 19.35 -12.67 4.94
CA SER A 135 20.00 -13.81 4.26
C SER A 135 21.40 -14.06 4.79
N ALA A 136 22.19 -12.99 5.01
CA ALA A 136 23.53 -13.07 5.58
C ALA A 136 23.54 -13.53 7.05
N ARG A 137 22.48 -13.25 7.81
CA ARG A 137 22.36 -13.58 9.24
C ARG A 137 21.56 -14.85 9.53
N LEU A 138 21.08 -15.57 8.52
CA LEU A 138 20.26 -16.78 8.70
C LEU A 138 20.88 -17.84 9.61
N VAL A 139 22.21 -18.03 9.55
CA VAL A 139 22.89 -19.01 10.40
C VAL A 139 22.83 -18.61 11.88
N GLN A 140 23.00 -17.32 12.17
CA GLN A 140 22.91 -16.79 13.54
C GLN A 140 21.48 -16.93 14.05
N LEU A 141 20.50 -16.55 13.21
CA LEU A 141 19.08 -16.65 13.53
C LEU A 141 18.66 -18.11 13.79
N ARG A 142 19.14 -19.07 12.99
CA ARG A 142 18.88 -20.50 13.23
C ARG A 142 19.48 -21.01 14.54
N LYS A 143 20.66 -20.51 14.94
CA LYS A 143 21.29 -20.87 16.22
C LYS A 143 20.52 -20.34 17.42
N GLU A 144 19.89 -19.17 17.29
CA GLU A 144 19.07 -18.57 18.34
C GLU A 144 17.83 -19.43 18.64
N PHE A 145 17.13 -19.90 17.60
CA PHE A 145 15.93 -20.75 17.75
C PHE A 145 16.19 -22.24 17.98
N ALA A 146 17.45 -22.67 17.95
CA ALA A 146 17.84 -24.04 18.28
C ALA A 146 18.20 -24.22 19.77
N ARG A 147 18.09 -23.15 20.57
CA ARG A 147 18.22 -23.15 22.03
C ARG A 147 16.85 -23.28 22.68
#